data_AF-A0A9P1K2D5-F1
#
_entry.id   AF-A0A9P1K2D5-F1
#
_cell.length_a   1.000
_cell.length_b   1.000
_cell.length_c   1.000
_cell.angle_alpha   90.00
_cell.angle_beta   90.00
_cell.angle_gamma   90.00
#
_symmetry.space_group_name_H-M   'P 1'
#
loop_
_entity.id
_entity.type
_entity.pdbx_description
1 polymer ?
#
loop_
_entity_poly.entity_id
_entity_poly.type
_entity_poly.pdbx_seq_one_letter_code
_entity_poly.pdbx_strand_id
1 'polypeptide(L)'
;MEHKEGNLEIIINQFYDATANINKAITNMVKELEPGRYLSYEQIETMYFIQHNEKVSINDLANKQRTYKTAASKRVKKLESKGYVQRVYSNDKRTKLVSLTHNGERLLKEMKINLTKEIKLLLLSCFVREDFEKFMYQLMNFEKTFLKKYY
;
A
#
# COMPACT_ATOMS: atom_id res chain seq x y z
N MET A 1 -4.07 39.82 9.17
CA MET A 1 -4.58 38.43 9.15
C MET A 1 -4.30 37.74 7.83
N GLU A 2 -4.34 38.46 6.70
CA GLU A 2 -4.00 37.98 5.33
C GLU A 2 -2.61 37.32 5.18
N HIS A 3 -1.57 37.80 5.88
CA HIS A 3 -0.21 37.22 5.77
C HIS A 3 -0.06 35.79 6.31
N LYS A 4 -0.95 35.34 7.22
CA LYS A 4 -0.90 33.97 7.78
C LYS A 4 -1.65 32.95 6.90
N GLU A 5 -2.72 33.37 6.23
CA GLU A 5 -3.48 32.52 5.31
C GLU A 5 -2.68 32.17 4.06
N GLY A 6 -1.97 33.15 3.47
CA GLY A 6 -1.08 32.88 2.34
C GLY A 6 0.06 31.90 2.65
N ASN A 7 0.57 31.91 3.88
CA ASN A 7 1.59 30.95 4.32
C ASN A 7 1.00 29.54 4.50
N LEU A 8 -0.20 29.44 5.07
CA LEU A 8 -0.86 28.14 5.25
C LEU A 8 -1.23 27.48 3.92
N GLU A 9 -1.72 28.24 2.95
CA GLU A 9 -2.01 27.73 1.61
C GLU A 9 -0.75 27.18 0.91
N ILE A 10 0.37 27.91 1.01
CA ILE A 10 1.67 27.45 0.49
C ILE A 10 2.07 26.13 1.16
N ILE A 11 1.97 26.04 2.49
CA ILE A 11 2.30 24.81 3.23
C ILE A 11 1.40 23.64 2.82
N ILE A 12 0.10 23.89 2.60
CA ILE A 12 -0.85 22.87 2.13
C ILE A 12 -0.47 22.37 0.73
N ASN A 13 -0.11 23.28 -0.18
CA ASN A 13 0.34 22.90 -1.53
C ASN A 13 1.64 22.11 -1.50
N GLN A 14 2.62 22.53 -0.68
CA GLN A 14 3.84 21.76 -0.45
C GLN A 14 3.57 20.36 0.09
N PHE A 15 2.59 20.22 0.99
CA PHE A 15 2.16 18.90 1.48
C PHE A 15 1.58 18.03 0.36
N TYR A 16 0.71 18.57 -0.50
CA TYR A 16 0.19 17.84 -1.67
C TYR A 16 1.30 17.38 -2.61
N ASP A 17 2.23 18.27 -2.94
CA ASP A 17 3.35 17.94 -3.83
C ASP A 17 4.30 16.91 -3.20
N ALA A 18 4.65 17.10 -1.93
CA ALA A 18 5.53 16.19 -1.21
C ALA A 18 4.91 14.79 -1.11
N THR A 19 3.63 14.67 -0.76
CA THR A 19 2.95 13.37 -0.68
C THR A 19 2.88 12.67 -2.03
N ALA A 20 2.57 13.39 -3.11
CA ALA A 20 2.55 12.84 -4.46
C ALA A 20 3.95 12.34 -4.90
N ASN A 21 4.99 13.15 -4.66
CA ASN A 21 6.37 12.81 -5.01
C ASN A 21 6.89 11.62 -4.20
N ILE A 22 6.62 11.58 -2.89
CA ILE A 22 6.98 10.46 -2.01
C ILE A 22 6.26 9.18 -2.46
N ASN A 23 4.96 9.23 -2.75
CA ASN A 23 4.21 8.07 -3.23
C ASN A 23 4.79 7.52 -4.55
N LYS A 24 5.17 8.40 -5.47
CA LYS A 24 5.84 8.01 -6.72
C LYS A 24 7.21 7.40 -6.46
N ALA A 25 8.01 7.98 -5.56
CA ALA A 25 9.33 7.47 -5.20
C ALA A 25 9.25 6.08 -4.54
N ILE A 26 8.33 5.88 -3.59
CA ILE A 26 8.07 4.57 -2.97
C ILE A 26 7.65 3.55 -4.02
N THR A 27 6.74 3.94 -4.93
CA THR A 27 6.30 3.06 -6.03
C THR A 27 7.48 2.60 -6.90
N ASN A 28 8.41 3.50 -7.21
CA ASN A 28 9.60 3.17 -7.98
C ASN A 28 10.57 2.31 -7.17
N MET A 29 10.82 2.63 -5.90
CA MET A 29 11.65 1.83 -5.00
C MET A 29 11.16 0.38 -4.95
N VAL A 30 9.85 0.18 -4.80
CA VAL A 30 9.24 -1.16 -4.78
C VAL A 30 9.45 -1.93 -6.09
N LYS A 31 9.51 -1.23 -7.24
CA LYS A 31 9.81 -1.84 -8.54
C LYS A 31 11.30 -2.16 -8.74
N GLU A 32 12.19 -1.43 -8.09
CA GLU A 32 13.64 -1.69 -8.20
C GLU A 32 14.12 -2.76 -7.22
N LEU A 33 13.42 -2.93 -6.09
CA LEU A 33 13.77 -3.94 -5.09
C LEU A 33 13.25 -5.33 -5.48
N GLU A 34 14.10 -6.34 -5.31
CA GLU A 34 13.68 -7.73 -5.38
C GLU A 34 12.76 -8.08 -4.19
N PRO A 35 11.76 -8.95 -4.38
CA PRO A 35 11.27 -9.52 -5.63
C PRO A 35 10.22 -8.66 -6.37
N GLY A 36 10.03 -7.41 -5.95
CA GLY A 36 9.02 -6.46 -6.47
C GLY A 36 9.21 -6.10 -7.95
N ARG A 37 10.42 -6.22 -8.49
CA ARG A 37 10.75 -6.02 -9.90
C ARG A 37 9.90 -6.82 -10.89
N TYR A 38 9.35 -7.95 -10.46
CA TYR A 38 8.54 -8.82 -11.30
C TYR A 38 7.02 -8.62 -11.14
N LEU A 39 6.60 -7.63 -10.35
CA LEU A 39 5.21 -7.31 -10.05
C LEU A 39 4.91 -5.83 -10.30
N SER A 40 3.67 -5.54 -10.70
CA SER A 40 3.18 -4.16 -10.69
C SER A 40 2.81 -3.74 -9.26
N TYR A 41 2.82 -2.43 -9.00
CA TYR A 41 2.42 -1.87 -7.71
C TYR A 41 1.05 -2.37 -7.27
N GLU A 42 0.08 -2.39 -8.19
CA GLU A 42 -1.29 -2.82 -7.91
C GLU A 42 -1.38 -4.31 -7.59
N GLN A 43 -0.46 -5.13 -8.11
CA GLN A 43 -0.38 -6.54 -7.78
C GLN A 43 0.15 -6.74 -6.35
N ILE A 44 1.17 -5.98 -5.97
CA ILE A 44 1.74 -6.00 -4.62
C ILE A 44 0.71 -5.50 -3.61
N GLU A 45 0.01 -4.41 -3.94
CA GLU A 45 -1.08 -3.86 -3.12
C GLU A 45 -2.23 -4.87 -2.96
N THR A 46 -2.63 -5.58 -4.04
CA THR A 46 -3.60 -6.68 -3.94
C THR A 46 -3.13 -7.75 -2.96
N MET A 47 -1.87 -8.18 -3.03
CA MET A 47 -1.32 -9.18 -2.12
C MET A 47 -1.32 -8.69 -0.67
N TYR A 48 -0.98 -7.42 -0.43
CA TYR A 48 -1.00 -6.80 0.89
C TYR A 48 -2.42 -6.78 1.49
N PHE A 49 -3.44 -6.45 0.70
CA PHE A 49 -4.83 -6.48 1.16
C PHE A 49 -5.32 -7.90 1.49
N ILE A 50 -4.92 -8.90 0.70
CA ILE A 50 -5.23 -10.31 1.00
C ILE A 50 -4.59 -10.72 2.33
N GLN A 51 -3.32 -10.34 2.58
CA GLN A 51 -2.60 -10.67 3.81
C GLN A 51 -3.32 -10.17 5.08
N HIS A 52 -3.89 -8.96 5.03
CA HIS A 52 -4.49 -8.31 6.21
C HIS A 52 -5.87 -8.85 6.61
N ASN A 53 -6.54 -9.58 5.73
CA ASN A 53 -7.93 -10.00 5.93
C ASN A 53 -8.10 -11.53 5.85
N GLU A 54 -6.99 -12.28 5.75
CA GLU A 54 -6.86 -13.75 5.53
C GLU A 54 -7.52 -14.28 4.25
N LYS A 55 -8.75 -13.89 3.96
CA LYS A 55 -9.52 -14.21 2.76
C LYS A 55 -10.35 -13.00 2.34
N VAL A 56 -10.20 -12.58 1.09
CA VAL A 56 -10.96 -11.44 0.52
C VAL A 56 -11.67 -11.83 -0.76
N SER A 57 -12.85 -11.27 -1.00
CA SER A 57 -13.51 -11.43 -2.29
C SER A 57 -12.92 -10.48 -3.33
N ILE A 58 -13.15 -10.77 -4.61
CA ILE A 58 -12.82 -9.84 -5.70
C ILE A 58 -13.57 -8.51 -5.56
N ASN A 59 -14.77 -8.52 -4.98
CA ASN A 59 -15.53 -7.29 -4.72
C ASN A 59 -14.82 -6.43 -3.66
N ASP A 60 -14.33 -7.05 -2.59
CA ASP A 60 -13.62 -6.33 -1.52
C ASP A 60 -12.35 -5.69 -2.07
N LEU A 61 -11.59 -6.44 -2.88
CA LEU A 61 -10.40 -5.92 -3.56
C LEU A 61 -10.74 -4.76 -4.50
N ALA A 62 -11.82 -4.88 -5.28
CA ALA A 62 -12.25 -3.82 -6.19
C ALA A 62 -12.62 -2.54 -5.43
N ASN A 63 -13.38 -2.68 -4.34
CA ASN A 63 -13.77 -1.56 -3.48
C ASN A 63 -12.55 -0.92 -2.81
N LYS A 64 -11.67 -1.73 -2.23
CA LYS A 64 -10.48 -1.24 -1.51
C LYS A 64 -9.49 -0.55 -2.44
N GLN A 65 -9.28 -1.09 -3.64
CA GLN A 65 -8.40 -0.53 -4.67
C GLN A 65 -9.09 0.53 -5.53
N ARG A 66 -10.35 0.88 -5.26
CA ARG A 66 -11.15 1.85 -6.02
C ARG A 66 -11.10 1.60 -7.54
N THR A 67 -11.28 0.34 -7.92
CA THR A 67 -11.16 -0.12 -9.30
C THR A 67 -12.36 -0.97 -9.72
N TYR A 68 -12.51 -1.19 -11.02
CA TYR A 68 -13.56 -2.08 -11.52
C TYR A 68 -13.30 -3.53 -11.12
N LYS A 69 -14.37 -4.28 -10.82
CA LYS A 69 -14.31 -5.72 -10.53
C LYS A 69 -13.55 -6.51 -11.59
N THR A 70 -13.67 -6.12 -12.86
CA THR A 70 -12.96 -6.73 -13.99
C THR A 70 -11.44 -6.52 -13.89
N ALA A 71 -10.98 -5.35 -13.47
CA ALA A 71 -9.56 -5.05 -13.26
C ALA A 71 -9.00 -5.82 -12.06
N ALA A 72 -9.70 -5.81 -10.93
CA ALA A 72 -9.33 -6.60 -9.74
C ALA A 72 -9.24 -8.10 -10.08
N SER A 73 -10.23 -8.63 -10.82
CA SER A 73 -10.23 -10.03 -11.27
C SER A 73 -9.04 -10.36 -12.17
N LYS A 74 -8.70 -9.49 -13.14
CA LYS A 74 -7.52 -9.66 -14.01
C LYS A 74 -6.22 -9.68 -13.21
N ARG A 75 -6.06 -8.81 -12.21
CA ARG A 75 -4.88 -8.78 -11.33
C ARG A 75 -4.75 -10.07 -10.54
N VAL A 76 -5.83 -10.52 -9.90
CA VAL A 76 -5.84 -11.79 -9.15
C VAL A 76 -5.51 -12.97 -10.05
N LYS A 77 -6.08 -13.05 -11.27
CA LYS A 77 -5.76 -14.12 -12.22
C LYS A 77 -4.27 -14.14 -12.59
N LYS A 78 -3.64 -12.97 -12.77
CA LYS A 78 -2.21 -12.86 -13.08
C LYS A 78 -1.31 -13.21 -11.89
N LEU A 79 -1.74 -12.91 -10.67
CA LEU A 79 -1.05 -13.34 -9.45
C LEU A 79 -1.18 -14.85 -9.22
N GLU A 80 -2.34 -15.41 -9.53
CA GLU A 80 -2.62 -16.84 -9.43
C GLU A 80 -1.78 -17.63 -10.45
N SER A 81 -1.67 -17.15 -11.70
CA SER A 81 -0.79 -17.76 -12.70
C SER A 81 0.71 -17.68 -12.35
N LYS A 82 1.09 -16.73 -11.47
CA LYS A 82 2.45 -16.63 -10.90
C LYS A 82 2.63 -17.48 -9.63
N GLY A 83 1.58 -18.15 -9.15
CA GLY A 83 1.61 -19.02 -7.98
C GLY A 83 1.61 -18.27 -6.63
N TYR A 84 1.24 -16.98 -6.60
CA TYR A 84 1.29 -16.16 -5.38
C TYR A 84 -0.04 -16.07 -4.64
N VAL A 85 -1.15 -16.28 -5.33
CA VAL A 85 -2.49 -16.31 -4.74
C VAL A 85 -3.24 -17.53 -5.23
N GLN A 86 -4.25 -17.93 -4.47
CA GLN A 86 -5.14 -19.04 -4.83
C GLN A 86 -6.58 -18.66 -4.52
N ARG A 87 -7.51 -19.12 -5.36
CA ARG A 87 -8.93 -19.04 -5.05
C ARG A 87 -9.29 -20.14 -4.05
N VAL A 88 -9.99 -19.73 -3.00
CA VAL A 88 -10.55 -20.62 -1.99
C VAL A 88 -12.06 -20.58 -2.09
N TYR A 89 -12.68 -21.75 -2.12
CA TYR A 89 -14.14 -21.86 -2.08
C TYR A 89 -14.62 -21.59 -0.66
N SER A 90 -15.58 -20.68 -0.54
CA SER A 90 -16.36 -20.54 0.68
C SER A 90 -17.42 -21.66 0.73
N ASN A 91 -17.82 -22.09 1.93
CA ASN A 91 -18.92 -23.05 2.12
C ASN A 91 -20.22 -22.56 1.45
N ASP A 92 -20.39 -21.23 1.33
CA ASP A 92 -21.35 -20.63 0.42
C ASP A 92 -20.74 -20.53 -0.98
N LYS A 93 -21.20 -21.38 -1.90
CA LYS A 93 -20.67 -21.58 -3.27
C LYS A 93 -20.73 -20.33 -4.15
N ARG A 94 -21.27 -19.22 -3.65
CA ARG A 94 -21.44 -17.96 -4.39
C ARG A 94 -20.27 -16.97 -4.24
N THR A 95 -19.48 -17.06 -3.16
CA THR A 95 -18.37 -16.10 -2.92
C THR A 95 -17.02 -16.73 -3.22
N LYS A 96 -16.40 -16.34 -4.33
CA LYS A 96 -15.01 -16.70 -4.65
C LYS A 96 -14.08 -15.85 -3.79
N LEU A 97 -13.52 -16.46 -2.75
CA LEU A 97 -12.51 -15.84 -1.91
C LEU A 97 -11.12 -16.07 -2.51
N VAL A 98 -10.19 -15.20 -2.15
CA VAL A 98 -8.78 -15.24 -2.57
C VAL A 98 -7.92 -15.22 -1.31
N SER A 99 -6.91 -16.06 -1.28
CA SER A 99 -5.89 -16.14 -0.22
C SER A 99 -4.49 -16.13 -0.82
N LEU A 100 -3.48 -15.76 -0.03
CA LEU A 100 -2.10 -15.95 -0.42
C LEU A 100 -1.74 -17.44 -0.43
N THR A 101 -0.85 -17.82 -1.33
CA THR A 101 -0.13 -19.10 -1.19
C THR A 101 1.08 -18.90 -0.28
N HIS A 102 1.73 -20.00 0.12
CA HIS A 102 3.00 -19.91 0.85
C HIS A 102 4.07 -19.10 0.09
N ASN A 103 4.11 -19.22 -1.25
CA ASN A 103 5.01 -18.43 -2.08
C ASN A 103 4.66 -16.93 -2.03
N GLY A 104 3.36 -16.59 -2.06
CA GLY A 104 2.91 -15.21 -1.94
C GLY A 104 3.23 -14.59 -0.59
N GLU A 105 3.10 -15.34 0.50
CA GLU A 105 3.47 -14.88 1.84
C GLU A 105 4.97 -14.63 1.97
N ARG A 106 5.79 -15.59 1.50
CA ARG A 106 7.26 -15.45 1.49
C ARG A 106 7.69 -14.23 0.68
N LEU A 107 7.09 -14.04 -0.50
CA LEU A 107 7.34 -12.89 -1.37
C LEU A 107 7.10 -11.56 -0.63
N LEU A 108 5.93 -11.41 0.02
CA LEU A 108 5.61 -10.19 0.78
C LEU A 108 6.55 -9.98 1.96
N LYS A 109 6.94 -11.06 2.64
CA LYS A 109 7.88 -10.99 3.77
C LYS A 109 9.24 -10.46 3.31
N GLU A 110 9.78 -11.00 2.22
CA GLU A 110 11.05 -10.57 1.63
C GLU A 110 10.97 -9.10 1.17
N MET A 111 9.89 -8.74 0.47
CA MET A 111 9.64 -7.35 0.07
C MET A 111 9.60 -6.41 1.27
N LYS A 112 8.88 -6.78 2.34
CA LYS A 112 8.79 -5.97 3.56
C LYS A 112 10.16 -5.77 4.20
N ILE A 113 11.00 -6.81 4.25
CA ILE A 113 12.35 -6.72 4.80
C ILE A 113 13.20 -5.74 3.98
N ASN A 114 13.20 -5.89 2.65
CA ASN A 114 14.00 -5.06 1.76
C ASN A 114 13.53 -3.59 1.79
N LEU A 115 12.22 -3.36 1.71
CA LEU A 115 11.64 -2.02 1.82
C LEU A 115 11.96 -1.38 3.18
N THR A 116 11.83 -2.13 4.27
CA THR A 116 12.16 -1.63 5.63
C THR A 116 13.63 -1.23 5.72
N LYS A 117 14.53 -2.00 5.10
CA LYS A 117 15.97 -1.71 5.08
C LYS A 117 16.25 -0.40 4.33
N GLU A 118 15.73 -0.24 3.12
CA GLU A 118 15.96 0.98 2.33
C GLU A 118 15.36 2.22 2.99
N ILE A 119 14.12 2.13 3.48
CA ILE A 119 13.48 3.24 4.19
C ILE A 119 14.30 3.60 5.44
N LYS A 120 14.78 2.61 6.20
CA LYS A 120 15.63 2.89 7.37
C LYS A 120 16.89 3.66 7.00
N LEU A 121 17.56 3.31 5.90
CA LEU A 121 18.76 4.03 5.45
C LEU A 121 18.44 5.49 5.07
N LEU A 122 17.35 5.72 4.34
CA LEU A 122 16.90 7.06 4.00
C LEU A 122 16.55 7.87 5.24
N LEU A 123 15.81 7.28 6.18
CA LEU A 123 15.41 7.98 7.41
C LEU A 123 16.60 8.35 8.29
N LEU A 124 17.58 7.46 8.44
CA LEU A 124 18.82 7.75 9.17
C LEU A 124 19.63 8.88 8.52
N SER A 125 19.40 9.18 7.24
CA SER A 125 20.08 10.28 6.55
C SER A 125 19.42 11.65 6.74
N CYS A 126 18.14 11.70 7.17
CA CYS A 126 17.38 12.95 7.25
C CYS A 126 16.73 13.24 8.60
N PHE A 127 16.65 12.27 9.51
CA PHE A 127 16.05 12.44 10.83
C PHE A 127 16.93 11.92 11.96
N VAL A 128 16.87 12.61 13.10
CA VAL A 128 17.12 11.99 14.40
C VAL A 128 15.90 11.12 14.75
N ARG A 129 16.13 9.95 15.35
CA ARG A 129 15.06 8.96 15.67
C ARG A 129 13.83 9.59 16.33
N GLU A 130 14.04 10.42 17.36
CA GLU A 130 12.94 11.04 18.12
C GLU A 130 12.05 11.94 17.25
N ASP A 131 12.65 12.69 16.32
CA ASP A 131 11.92 13.58 15.43
C ASP A 131 11.11 12.78 14.41
N PHE A 132 11.65 11.66 13.93
CA PHE A 132 10.91 10.75 13.07
C PHE A 132 9.72 10.10 13.80
N GLU A 133 9.91 9.67 15.05
CA GLU A 133 8.82 9.11 15.87
C GLU A 133 7.70 10.13 16.10
N LYS A 134 8.04 11.39 16.38
CA LYS A 134 7.08 12.50 16.50
C LYS A 134 6.34 12.77 15.18
N PHE A 135 7.06 12.83 14.08
CA PHE A 135 6.49 13.01 12.75
C PHE A 135 5.48 11.90 12.41
N MET A 136 5.86 10.64 12.61
CA MET A 136 4.99 9.49 12.36
C MET A 136 3.73 9.51 13.23
N TYR A 137 3.86 9.88 14.50
CA TYR A 137 2.71 10.05 15.38
C TYR A 137 1.70 11.09 14.86
N GLN A 138 2.20 12.26 14.42
CA GLN A 138 1.35 13.30 13.84
C GLN A 138 0.70 12.85 12.53
N LEU A 139 1.47 12.22 11.64
CA LEU A 139 0.97 11.73 10.36
C LEU A 139 -0.13 10.66 10.54
N MET A 140 0.04 9.73 11.47
CA MET A 140 -0.97 8.70 11.76
C MET A 140 -2.26 9.31 12.33
N ASN A 141 -2.16 10.35 13.16
CA ASN A 141 -3.35 11.05 13.65
C ASN A 141 -4.07 11.77 12.50
N PHE A 142 -3.32 12.42 11.62
CA PHE A 142 -3.87 13.06 10.42
C PHE A 142 -4.56 12.05 9.49
N GLU A 143 -3.92 10.90 9.23
CA GLU A 143 -4.49 9.79 8.46
C GLU A 143 -5.83 9.34 9.05
N LYS A 144 -5.88 9.07 10.37
CA LYS A 144 -7.12 8.66 11.06
C LYS A 144 -8.25 9.67 10.88
N THR A 145 -7.94 10.97 10.94
CA THR A 145 -8.94 12.02 10.70
C THR A 145 -9.47 11.99 9.27
N PHE A 146 -8.60 11.78 8.26
CA PHE A 146 -9.00 11.63 6.87
C PHE A 146 -9.86 10.39 6.66
N LEU A 147 -9.42 9.24 7.20
CA LEU A 147 -10.16 7.99 7.08
C LEU A 147 -11.56 8.11 7.69
N LYS A 148 -11.69 8.69 8.89
CA LYS A 148 -12.99 8.91 9.54
C LYS A 148 -13.94 9.84 8.76
N LYS A 149 -13.39 10.79 7.99
CA LYS A 149 -14.20 11.80 7.30
C LYS A 149 -14.65 11.36 5.90
N TYR A 150 -13.83 10.59 5.21
CA TYR A 150 -14.04 10.27 3.79
C TYR A 150 -14.29 8.78 3.51
N TYR A 151 -14.30 7.93 4.54
CA TYR A 151 -14.63 6.50 4.48
C TYR A 151 -15.48 6.10 5.69
#